data_AF-E3US70-F1
#
_entry.id   AF-E3US70-F1
#
_cell.length_a   1.000
_cell.length_b   1.000
_cell.length_c   1.000
_cell.angle_alpha   90.00
_cell.angle_beta   90.00
_cell.angle_gamma   90.00
#
_symmetry.space_group_name_H-M   'P 1'
#
loop_
_entity.id
_entity.type
_entity.pdbx_description
1 polymer ?
#
loop_
_entity_poly.entity_id
_entity_poly.type
_entity_poly.pdbx_seq_one_letter_code
_entity_poly.pdbx_strand_id
1 'polypeptide(L)'
;HLRAAEEATTVFLQISRLMPVTDGRRHIRIRSLKIDVNAGVTSWQSIDVKQVLTVWLRQPETNSGIEINAYDTKGNDLAVTSAEVGEEGLLPFMEVKISEGPKRSRRESGLDCDENSSESRC
;
A
#
# COMPACT_ATOMS: atom_id res chain seq x y z
N HIS A 1 0.97 -6.49 11.31
CA HIS A 1 0.74 -7.48 12.39
C HIS A 1 0.40 -6.74 13.69
N LEU A 2 -0.50 -7.29 14.52
CA LEU A 2 -0.75 -6.78 15.87
C LEU A 2 -0.03 -7.66 16.90
N ARG A 3 0.73 -7.01 17.79
CA ARG A 3 1.33 -7.65 18.97
C ARG A 3 0.25 -8.18 19.90
N ALA A 4 0.60 -9.21 20.66
CA ALA A 4 -0.29 -9.75 21.68
C ALA A 4 -0.50 -8.71 22.78
N ALA A 5 -1.74 -8.50 23.16
CA ALA A 5 -2.07 -7.71 24.35
C ALA A 5 -1.86 -8.57 25.61
N GLU A 6 -1.40 -7.94 26.71
CA GLU A 6 -1.27 -8.62 28.01
C GLU A 6 -2.64 -9.05 28.57
N GLU A 7 -3.66 -8.23 28.33
CA GLU A 7 -5.04 -8.43 28.77
C GLU A 7 -6.00 -8.28 27.60
N ALA A 8 -7.21 -8.83 27.72
CA ALA A 8 -8.24 -8.63 26.71
C ALA A 8 -8.59 -7.13 26.62
N THR A 9 -8.49 -6.58 25.42
CA THR A 9 -8.62 -5.13 25.20
C THR A 9 -9.18 -4.86 23.81
N THR A 10 -9.76 -3.67 23.65
CA THR A 10 -10.11 -3.16 22.33
C THR A 10 -8.95 -2.33 21.79
N VAL A 11 -8.53 -2.65 20.57
CA VAL A 11 -7.58 -1.88 19.78
C VAL A 11 -8.30 -0.99 18.77
N PHE A 12 -7.91 0.28 18.74
CA PHE A 12 -8.32 1.28 17.75
C PHE A 12 -7.24 1.40 16.68
N LEU A 13 -7.41 0.67 15.58
CA LEU A 13 -6.52 0.72 14.43
C LEU A 13 -6.90 1.91 13.55
N GLN A 14 -5.93 2.78 13.28
CA GLN A 14 -6.03 3.90 12.35
C GLN A 14 -4.91 3.81 11.32
N ILE A 15 -5.29 3.90 10.05
CA ILE A 15 -4.35 3.96 8.94
C ILE A 15 -4.54 5.28 8.21
N SER A 16 -3.46 6.01 8.04
CA SER A 16 -3.46 7.33 7.44
C SER A 16 -2.39 7.42 6.35
N ARG A 17 -2.67 8.23 5.33
CA ARG A 17 -1.71 8.62 4.28
C ARG A 17 -1.06 9.92 4.71
N LEU A 18 0.26 9.99 4.60
CA LEU A 18 1.04 11.19 4.82
C LEU A 18 1.13 12.01 3.52
N MET A 19 0.79 13.29 3.60
CA MET A 19 0.98 14.24 2.50
C MET A 19 2.23 15.08 2.70
N PRO A 20 2.90 15.52 1.61
CA PRO A 20 3.96 16.50 1.67
C PRO A 20 3.49 17.78 2.37
N VAL A 21 4.35 18.36 3.20
CA VAL A 21 4.06 19.54 4.02
C VAL A 21 3.90 20.76 3.11
N THR A 22 2.68 21.03 2.66
CA THR A 22 2.36 22.18 1.81
C THR A 22 1.36 23.13 2.46
N ASP A 23 0.40 22.66 3.24
CA ASP A 23 -0.44 23.52 4.09
C ASP A 23 -1.31 22.72 5.09
N GLY A 24 -1.05 22.90 6.39
CA GLY A 24 -1.96 22.56 7.51
C GLY A 24 -2.32 21.09 7.78
N ARG A 25 -2.74 20.30 6.78
CA ARG A 25 -3.13 18.89 6.96
C ARG A 25 -2.03 17.95 6.49
N ARG A 26 -1.37 17.31 7.46
CA ARG A 26 -0.30 16.32 7.22
C ARG A 26 -0.83 14.93 6.89
N HIS A 27 -2.07 14.60 7.28
CA HIS A 27 -2.59 13.23 7.26
C HIS A 27 -3.98 13.16 6.62
N ILE A 28 -4.19 12.19 5.73
CA ILE A 28 -5.50 11.80 5.20
C ILE A 28 -5.84 10.43 5.75
N ARG A 29 -6.95 10.31 6.48
CA ARG A 29 -7.40 9.02 7.01
C ARG A 29 -7.84 8.08 5.88
N ILE A 30 -7.28 6.88 5.86
CA ILE A 30 -7.64 5.81 4.92
C ILE A 30 -8.73 4.93 5.55
N ARG A 31 -8.47 4.42 6.76
CA ARG A 31 -9.36 3.50 7.46
C ARG A 31 -9.23 3.67 8.97
N SER A 32 -10.34 3.44 9.68
CA SER A 32 -10.35 3.19 11.12
C SER A 32 -11.11 1.90 11.40
N LEU A 33 -10.60 1.08 12.30
CA LEU A 33 -11.23 -0.15 12.76
C LEU A 33 -11.17 -0.24 14.28
N LYS A 34 -12.21 -0.82 14.87
CA LYS A 34 -12.23 -1.24 16.27
C LYS A 34 -12.11 -2.76 16.27
N ILE A 35 -11.11 -3.29 16.96
CA ILE A 35 -10.78 -4.72 16.96
C ILE A 35 -10.71 -5.17 18.41
N ASP A 36 -11.49 -6.17 18.78
CA ASP A 36 -11.39 -6.78 20.11
C ASP A 36 -10.34 -7.88 20.07
N VAL A 37 -9.38 -7.82 21.00
CA VAL A 37 -8.20 -8.69 21.05
C VAL A 37 -8.19 -9.41 22.38
N ASN A 38 -7.97 -10.72 22.33
CA ASN A 38 -7.81 -11.55 23.52
C ASN A 38 -6.36 -11.49 24.02
N ALA A 39 -6.18 -11.68 25.33
CA ALA A 39 -4.86 -11.75 25.95
C ALA A 39 -3.98 -12.83 25.30
N GLY A 40 -2.73 -12.50 25.00
CA GLY A 40 -1.74 -13.42 24.44
C GLY A 40 -1.94 -13.79 22.96
N VAL A 41 -2.98 -13.27 22.29
CA VAL A 41 -3.27 -13.61 20.89
C VAL A 41 -2.71 -12.56 19.95
N THR A 42 -1.93 -13.00 18.95
CA THR A 42 -1.48 -12.16 17.84
C THR A 42 -2.38 -12.32 16.63
N SER A 43 -2.41 -11.31 15.76
CA SER A 43 -3.23 -11.38 14.54
C SER A 43 -2.70 -10.54 13.38
N TRP A 44 -3.01 -10.98 12.17
CA TRP A 44 -2.80 -10.22 10.95
C TRP A 44 -4.08 -9.50 10.55
N GLN A 45 -3.96 -8.19 10.33
CA GLN A 45 -5.06 -7.35 9.86
C GLN A 45 -4.81 -6.95 8.41
N SER A 46 -5.76 -7.30 7.53
CA SER A 46 -5.74 -6.93 6.12
C SER A 46 -6.64 -5.74 5.87
N ILE A 47 -6.12 -4.74 5.14
CA ILE A 47 -6.80 -3.47 4.92
C ILE A 47 -6.79 -3.18 3.43
N ASP A 48 -7.98 -2.92 2.87
CA ASP A 48 -8.09 -2.50 1.48
C ASP A 48 -7.53 -1.09 1.31
N VAL A 49 -6.45 -1.00 0.54
CA VAL A 49 -5.76 0.25 0.18
C VAL A 49 -5.85 0.56 -1.31
N LYS A 50 -6.70 -0.15 -2.07
CA LYS A 50 -6.77 -0.04 -3.54
C LYS A 50 -6.97 1.38 -4.03
N GLN A 51 -7.88 2.15 -3.41
CA GLN A 51 -8.15 3.53 -3.81
C GLN A 51 -6.94 4.43 -3.57
N VAL A 52 -6.26 4.28 -2.43
CA VAL A 52 -5.07 5.05 -2.08
C VAL A 52 -3.93 4.74 -3.05
N LEU A 53 -3.70 3.45 -3.31
CA LEU A 53 -2.66 3.00 -4.24
C LEU A 53 -2.94 3.48 -5.67
N THR A 54 -4.20 3.48 -6.11
CA THR A 54 -4.58 3.96 -7.45
C THR A 54 -4.25 5.44 -7.64
N VAL A 55 -4.53 6.29 -6.64
CA VAL A 55 -4.16 7.71 -6.67
C VAL A 55 -2.64 7.86 -6.60
N TRP A 56 -2.00 7.10 -5.72
CA TRP A 56 -0.55 7.16 -5.53
C TRP A 56 0.21 6.80 -6.81
N LEU A 57 -0.19 5.75 -7.54
CA LEU A 57 0.43 5.36 -8.81
C LEU A 57 0.29 6.42 -9.91
N ARG A 58 -0.72 7.29 -9.85
CA ARG A 58 -0.92 8.39 -10.81
C ARG A 58 -0.18 9.67 -10.42
N GLN A 59 0.02 9.89 -9.12
CA GLN A 59 0.59 11.11 -8.54
C GLN A 59 1.56 10.73 -7.39
N PRO A 60 2.72 10.13 -7.70
CA PRO A 60 3.65 9.60 -6.70
C PRO A 60 4.13 10.66 -5.70
N GLU A 61 4.36 11.88 -6.18
CA GLU A 61 4.82 13.04 -5.42
C GLU A 61 3.86 13.49 -4.32
N THR A 62 2.58 13.11 -4.42
CA THR A 62 1.57 13.54 -3.45
C THR A 62 1.55 12.65 -2.19
N ASN A 63 2.30 11.55 -2.15
CA ASN A 63 2.26 10.60 -1.05
C ASN A 63 3.66 10.41 -0.43
N SER A 64 3.79 10.79 0.83
CA SER A 64 5.05 10.69 1.58
C SER A 64 5.16 9.43 2.43
N GLY A 65 4.09 8.64 2.55
CA GLY A 65 4.10 7.41 3.33
C GLY A 65 2.74 7.01 3.88
N ILE A 66 2.71 5.86 4.55
CA ILE A 66 1.56 5.32 5.26
C ILE A 66 1.90 5.26 6.74
N GLU A 67 1.05 5.83 7.56
CA GLU A 67 1.11 5.75 9.00
C GLU A 67 0.09 4.73 9.49
N ILE A 68 0.51 3.88 10.43
CA ILE A 68 -0.28 2.80 11.01
C ILE A 68 -0.16 2.94 12.52
N ASN A 69 -1.28 3.22 13.19
CA ASN A 69 -1.38 3.33 14.63
C ASN A 69 -2.41 2.33 15.14
N ALA A 70 -2.10 1.53 16.15
CA ALA A 70 -3.03 0.56 16.70
C ALA A 70 -3.02 0.59 18.23
N TYR A 71 -3.68 1.60 18.80
CA TYR A 71 -3.68 1.82 20.24
C TYR A 71 -4.74 0.99 20.95
N ASP A 72 -4.34 0.30 22.02
CA ASP A 72 -5.27 -0.31 22.96
C ASP A 72 -5.91 0.74 23.90
N THR A 73 -6.80 0.29 24.78
CA THR A 73 -7.45 1.16 25.78
C THR A 73 -6.49 1.79 26.81
N LYS A 74 -5.28 1.24 26.96
CA LYS A 74 -4.23 1.76 27.85
C LYS A 74 -3.29 2.73 27.12
N GLY A 75 -3.44 2.89 25.80
CA GLY A 75 -2.61 3.74 24.96
C GLY A 75 -1.33 3.08 24.43
N ASN A 76 -1.20 1.75 24.56
CA ASN A 76 -0.08 1.01 23.99
C ASN A 76 -0.29 0.79 22.49
N ASP A 77 0.72 1.10 21.67
CA ASP A 77 0.67 0.79 20.25
C ASP A 77 1.05 -0.67 20.00
N LEU A 78 0.07 -1.45 19.53
CA LEU A 78 0.27 -2.86 19.22
C LEU A 78 0.65 -3.10 17.76
N ALA A 79 0.72 -2.07 16.91
CA ALA A 79 1.15 -2.25 15.53
C ALA A 79 2.67 -2.52 15.47
N VAL A 80 3.05 -3.63 14.83
CA VAL A 80 4.45 -3.85 14.46
C VAL A 80 4.78 -2.96 13.26
N THR A 81 5.44 -1.82 13.50
CA THR A 81 5.92 -0.88 12.48
C THR A 81 7.44 -0.81 12.41
N SER A 82 8.11 -1.10 13.53
CA SER A 82 9.55 -1.40 13.63
C SER A 82 9.72 -2.81 14.19
N ALA A 83 10.62 -3.61 13.60
CA ALA A 83 10.87 -4.97 14.04
C ALA A 83 11.76 -4.98 15.29
N GLU A 84 11.27 -5.56 16.38
CA GLU A 84 12.09 -5.91 17.55
C GLU A 84 12.70 -7.32 17.38
N VAL A 85 13.54 -7.72 18.34
CA VAL A 85 14.15 -9.07 18.33
C VAL A 85 13.06 -10.13 18.35
N GLY A 86 13.04 -10.99 17.34
CA GLY A 86 12.02 -12.04 17.19
C GLY A 86 10.78 -11.62 16.39
N GLU A 87 10.70 -10.39 15.91
CA GLU A 87 9.60 -9.89 15.06
C GLU A 87 9.96 -9.88 13.55
N GLU A 88 10.94 -10.69 13.15
CA GLU A 88 11.37 -10.80 11.76
C GLU A 88 10.23 -11.28 10.87
N GLY A 89 9.95 -10.54 9.79
CA GLY A 89 8.86 -10.84 8.86
C GLY A 89 7.47 -10.38 9.32
N LEU A 90 7.34 -9.72 10.47
CA LEU A 90 6.06 -9.18 10.96
C LEU A 90 5.80 -7.72 10.54
N LEU A 91 6.77 -7.12 9.83
CA LEU A 91 6.65 -5.77 9.28
C LEU A 91 5.45 -5.66 8.32
N PRO A 92 4.84 -4.47 8.21
CA PRO A 92 3.75 -4.25 7.27
C PRO A 92 4.23 -4.40 5.83
N PHE A 93 3.42 -5.03 5.00
CA PHE A 93 3.65 -5.13 3.56
C PHE A 93 2.36 -4.83 2.80
N MET A 94 2.50 -4.54 1.51
CA MET A 94 1.37 -4.28 0.61
C MET A 94 1.27 -5.41 -0.41
N GLU A 95 0.18 -6.15 -0.38
CA GLU A 95 -0.14 -7.13 -1.42
C GLU A 95 -0.82 -6.41 -2.59
N VAL A 96 -0.22 -6.50 -3.79
CA VAL A 96 -0.72 -5.84 -5.00
C VAL A 96 -0.84 -6.85 -6.12
N LYS A 97 -2.06 -7.05 -6.62
CA LYS A 97 -2.33 -7.83 -7.83
C LYS A 97 -2.55 -6.91 -9.02
N ILE A 98 -1.68 -6.99 -10.01
CA ILE A 98 -1.75 -6.21 -11.25
C ILE A 98 -2.17 -7.14 -12.39
N SER A 99 -3.12 -6.70 -13.21
CA SER A 99 -3.46 -7.35 -14.47
C SER A 99 -3.09 -6.40 -15.61
N GLU A 100 -2.10 -6.75 -16.42
CA GLU A 100 -1.78 -6.01 -17.62
C GLU A 100 -2.53 -6.63 -18.81
N GLY A 101 -3.38 -5.84 -19.46
CA GLY A 101 -4.00 -6.23 -20.71
C GLY A 101 -2.95 -6.30 -21.83
N PRO A 102 -3.17 -7.09 -22.90
CA PRO A 102 -2.22 -7.18 -24.00
C PRO A 102 -2.01 -5.79 -24.62
N LYS A 103 -0.82 -5.22 -24.43
CA LYS A 103 -0.38 -4.00 -25.12
C LYS A 103 -0.06 -4.37 -26.56
N ARG A 104 -0.94 -4.02 -27.50
CA ARG A 104 -0.63 -4.13 -28.94
C ARG A 104 0.43 -3.08 -29.27
N SER A 105 1.67 -3.51 -29.51
CA SER A 105 2.63 -2.66 -30.20
C SER A 105 2.12 -2.38 -31.62
N ARG A 106 2.22 -1.13 -32.06
CA ARG A 106 1.98 -0.79 -33.46
C ARG A 106 3.04 -1.54 -34.28
N ARG A 107 2.61 -2.33 -35.26
CA ARG A 107 3.52 -3.03 -36.16
C ARG A 107 4.07 -2.00 -37.16
N GLU A 108 5.27 -1.49 -36.89
CA GLU A 108 6.05 -0.64 -37.82
C GLU A 108 7.18 -1.45 -38.49
N SER A 109 6.97 -2.75 -38.65
CA SER A 109 7.96 -3.68 -39.21
C SER A 109 7.86 -3.84 -40.73
N GLY A 110 7.03 -3.04 -41.41
CA GLY A 110 6.93 -3.03 -42.86
C GLY A 110 7.90 -2.01 -43.45
N LEU A 111 8.55 -2.37 -44.57
CA LEU A 111 9.31 -1.39 -45.36
C LEU A 111 8.32 -0.37 -45.94
N ASP A 112 8.59 0.92 -45.71
CA ASP A 112 7.78 2.02 -46.25
C ASP A 112 8.28 2.35 -47.66
N CYS A 113 7.83 1.55 -48.64
CA CYS A 113 8.24 1.69 -50.03
C CYS A 113 7.29 2.66 -50.77
N ASP A 114 7.86 3.66 -51.44
CA ASP A 114 7.11 4.52 -52.37
C ASP A 114 7.15 3.98 -53.82
N GLU A 115 6.41 4.62 -54.73
CA GLU A 115 6.27 4.19 -56.13
C GLU A 115 7.59 4.20 -56.93
N ASN A 116 8.62 4.91 -56.44
CA ASN A 116 9.94 4.98 -57.07
C ASN A 116 10.99 4.11 -56.35
N SER A 117 10.58 3.36 -55.33
CA SER A 117 11.48 2.52 -54.55
C SER A 117 12.00 1.35 -55.39
N SER A 118 13.31 1.11 -55.34
CA SER A 118 13.96 -0.07 -55.93
C SER A 118 13.94 -1.28 -54.98
N GLU A 119 13.23 -1.18 -53.86
CA GLU A 119 13.14 -2.25 -52.87
C GLU A 119 12.39 -3.46 -53.47
N SER A 120 13.03 -4.62 -53.46
CA SER A 120 12.49 -5.87 -54.03
C SER A 120 12.11 -6.89 -52.95
N ARG A 121 12.42 -6.59 -51.69
CA ARG A 121 12.11 -7.44 -50.53
C ARG A 121 10.74 -7.10 -49.97
N CYS A 122 10.06 -8.14 -49.48
CA CYS A 122 8.84 -8.03 -48.68
C CYS A 122 9.18 -7.86 -47.20
#